data_AF-A0A6J8ARQ0-F1
#
_entry.id   AF-A0A6J8ARQ0-F1
#
_cell.length_a   1.000
_cell.length_b   1.000
_cell.length_c   1.000
_cell.angle_alpha   90.00
_cell.angle_beta   90.00
_cell.angle_gamma   90.00
#
_symmetry.space_group_name_H-M   'P 1'
#
loop_
_entity.id
_entity.type
_entity.pdbx_description
1 polymer ?
#
loop_
_entity_poly.entity_id
_entity_poly.type
_entity_poly.pdbx_seq_one_letter_code
_entity_poly.pdbx_strand_id
1 'polypeptide(L)'
;MAGTRAPKQWSLSKVETITSFEAWRQNLQYTLSLDQNFAAFLVDGFTWLKKTNANPLRGIADDGEEVAEANRRTAAQKCTHFDLMLGQIANYCPIISRNTIIKNSTSINSIWQSIRLHYGFQSTGGHFLDFNSIFLEPNERPEDLFQRLASFIEDNLLRAGGNIHHHGEVPEADEELSPSLENLIVLTWLRLINRDLPNLVKQRYGTELRSKTLASLKPEISQALDSLLDEIHSATDANVLRASIKDQHFDRSAKKTGSIRTGRQIKCCVLCKQAGRPSQHFLSTCKYLPDEDKQYMSRVRQSYCTEVGDSESEDNVDNEQVSFLNDNIGPSKLRVVSALRRVST
;
A
#
# COMPACT_ATOMS: atom_id res chain seq x y z
N MET A 1 38.32 -11.22 20.54
CA MET A 1 37.41 -10.68 19.52
C MET A 1 36.23 -11.63 19.42
N ALA A 2 35.03 -11.23 19.87
CA ALA A 2 33.85 -12.08 19.74
C ALA A 2 33.57 -12.24 18.24
N GLY A 3 33.73 -13.47 17.72
CA GLY A 3 33.43 -13.76 16.33
C GLY A 3 31.98 -13.41 16.06
N THR A 4 31.74 -12.54 15.06
CA THR A 4 30.42 -12.22 14.53
C THR A 4 29.75 -13.52 14.12
N ARG A 5 28.89 -14.04 14.99
CA ARG A 5 28.22 -15.32 14.78
C ARG A 5 27.21 -15.13 13.66
N ALA A 6 27.35 -15.91 12.59
CA ALA A 6 26.38 -15.90 11.50
C ALA A 6 24.96 -16.13 12.05
N PRO A 7 23.94 -15.42 11.55
CA PRO A 7 22.56 -15.66 11.96
C PRO A 7 22.18 -17.11 11.64
N LYS A 8 21.33 -17.72 12.48
CA LYS A 8 20.93 -19.12 12.35
C LYS A 8 20.40 -19.40 10.95
N GLN A 9 21.02 -20.33 10.23
CA GLN A 9 20.55 -20.79 8.93
C GLN A 9 19.29 -21.64 9.06
N TRP A 10 18.43 -21.58 8.04
CA TRP A 10 17.24 -22.43 7.93
C TRP A 10 17.07 -22.92 6.49
N SER A 11 16.32 -24.01 6.33
CA SER A 11 15.96 -24.52 5.01
C SER A 11 14.66 -23.88 4.53
N LEU A 12 14.58 -23.60 3.23
CA LEU A 12 13.34 -23.13 2.60
C LEU A 12 12.22 -24.16 2.71
N SER A 13 11.01 -23.69 2.98
CA SER A 13 9.80 -24.51 3.08
C SER A 13 8.99 -24.50 1.78
N LYS A 14 7.88 -25.24 1.71
CA LYS A 14 7.03 -25.27 0.50
C LYS A 14 6.33 -23.94 0.20
N VAL A 15 6.16 -23.08 1.19
CA VAL A 15 5.45 -21.81 1.06
C VAL A 15 6.33 -20.73 1.69
N GLU A 16 6.78 -19.80 0.87
CA GLU A 16 7.60 -18.67 1.29
C GLU A 16 7.02 -17.38 0.73
N THR A 17 7.32 -16.27 1.38
CA THR A 17 7.08 -14.93 0.85
C THR A 17 8.35 -14.42 0.17
N ILE A 18 8.24 -13.40 -0.68
CA ILE A 18 9.43 -12.79 -1.29
C ILE A 18 10.40 -12.27 -0.20
N THR A 19 9.87 -11.66 0.85
CA THR A 19 10.66 -11.14 1.97
C THR A 19 11.38 -12.24 2.74
N SER A 20 10.70 -13.36 3.04
CA SER A 20 11.34 -14.49 3.75
C SER A 20 12.40 -15.18 2.89
N PHE A 21 12.16 -15.29 1.59
CA PHE A 21 13.15 -15.77 0.63
C PHE A 21 14.37 -14.85 0.53
N GLU A 22 14.17 -13.54 0.46
CA GLU A 22 15.25 -12.56 0.38
C GLU A 22 16.12 -12.57 1.65
N ALA A 23 15.48 -12.62 2.82
CA ALA A 23 16.19 -12.76 4.10
C ALA A 23 16.99 -14.07 4.16
N TRP A 24 16.41 -15.18 3.68
CA TRP A 24 17.11 -16.46 3.59
C TRP A 24 18.31 -16.40 2.65
N ARG A 25 18.13 -15.82 1.45
CA ARG A 25 19.19 -15.69 0.43
C ARG A 25 20.37 -14.90 0.99
N GLN A 26 20.10 -13.74 1.59
CA GLN A 26 21.12 -12.89 2.21
C GLN A 26 21.85 -13.61 3.35
N ASN A 27 21.10 -14.30 4.23
CA ASN A 27 21.70 -15.07 5.33
C ASN A 27 22.61 -16.20 4.81
N LEU A 28 22.16 -16.94 3.80
CA LEU A 28 22.92 -18.03 3.22
C LEU A 28 24.19 -17.51 2.53
N GLN A 29 24.07 -16.46 1.71
CA GLN A 29 25.21 -15.87 1.02
C GLN A 29 26.25 -15.30 2.00
N TYR A 30 25.80 -14.62 3.06
CA TYR A 30 26.68 -14.16 4.12
C TYR A 30 27.40 -15.32 4.81
N THR A 31 26.69 -16.40 5.14
CA THR A 31 27.32 -17.53 5.83
C THR A 31 28.33 -18.26 4.94
N LEU A 32 28.02 -18.39 3.64
CA LEU A 32 28.94 -18.99 2.67
C LEU A 32 30.18 -18.10 2.47
N SER A 33 30.05 -16.77 2.51
CA SER A 33 31.20 -15.88 2.32
C SER A 33 32.18 -15.85 3.50
N LEU A 34 31.77 -16.32 4.68
CA LEU A 34 32.67 -16.50 5.82
C LEU A 34 33.70 -17.62 5.60
N ASP A 35 33.42 -18.58 4.72
CA ASP A 35 34.38 -19.61 4.32
C ASP A 35 35.28 -19.07 3.20
N GLN A 36 36.58 -18.93 3.48
CA GLN A 36 37.57 -18.48 2.50
C GLN A 36 37.64 -19.39 1.26
N ASN A 37 37.22 -20.64 1.38
CA ASN A 37 37.16 -21.57 0.25
C ASN A 37 35.99 -21.29 -0.70
N PHE A 38 34.95 -20.60 -0.23
CA PHE A 38 33.74 -20.31 -1.00
C PHE A 38 33.68 -18.85 -1.46
N ALA A 39 34.26 -17.92 -0.69
CA ALA A 39 34.21 -16.49 -0.96
C ALA A 39 34.58 -16.11 -2.41
N ALA A 40 35.60 -16.77 -2.98
CA ALA A 40 36.05 -16.52 -4.36
C ALA A 40 34.98 -16.86 -5.42
N PHE A 41 34.03 -17.75 -5.13
CA PHE A 41 32.96 -18.16 -6.06
C PHE A 41 31.68 -17.33 -5.91
N LEU A 42 31.59 -16.49 -4.88
CA LEU A 42 30.44 -15.64 -4.57
C LEU A 42 30.59 -14.21 -5.09
N VAL A 43 31.70 -13.90 -5.74
CA VAL A 43 31.94 -12.59 -6.36
C VAL A 43 31.01 -12.41 -7.56
N ASP A 44 30.48 -11.19 -7.72
CA ASP A 44 29.60 -10.86 -8.84
C ASP A 44 30.29 -11.12 -10.18
N GLY A 45 29.57 -11.74 -11.11
CA GLY A 45 30.07 -12.10 -12.44
C GLY A 45 30.83 -13.42 -12.52
N PHE A 46 31.08 -14.12 -11.40
CA PHE A 46 31.66 -15.47 -11.46
C PHE A 46 30.69 -16.44 -12.16
N THR A 47 31.15 -17.07 -13.24
CA THR A 47 30.38 -18.02 -14.05
C THR A 47 31.13 -19.33 -14.23
N TRP A 48 30.38 -20.41 -14.44
CA TRP A 48 30.93 -21.77 -14.61
C TRP A 48 30.13 -22.57 -15.64
N LEU A 49 30.73 -23.65 -16.14
CA LEU A 49 30.08 -24.56 -17.06
C LEU A 49 29.27 -25.63 -16.33
N LYS A 50 28.25 -26.17 -17.02
CA LYS A 50 27.47 -27.31 -16.54
C LYS A 50 28.38 -28.52 -16.28
N LYS A 51 28.09 -29.27 -15.21
CA LYS A 51 28.83 -30.49 -14.91
C LYS A 51 28.37 -31.60 -15.85
N THR A 52 29.24 -31.96 -16.78
CA THR A 52 29.06 -33.08 -17.70
C THR A 52 30.26 -34.01 -17.61
N ASN A 53 30.16 -35.22 -18.18
CA ASN A 53 31.31 -36.11 -18.27
C ASN A 53 32.46 -35.50 -19.10
N ALA A 54 32.13 -34.64 -20.07
CA ALA A 54 33.11 -33.93 -20.88
C ALA A 54 33.76 -32.75 -20.13
N ASN A 55 33.02 -32.12 -19.20
CA ASN A 55 33.47 -30.96 -18.43
C ASN A 55 33.35 -31.21 -16.91
N PRO A 56 34.14 -32.13 -16.34
CA PRO A 56 34.03 -32.47 -14.91
C PRO A 56 34.44 -31.32 -13.98
N LEU A 57 35.35 -30.46 -14.45
CA LEU A 57 35.90 -29.30 -13.71
C LEU A 57 35.14 -27.99 -13.98
N ARG A 58 34.06 -28.02 -14.78
CA ARG A 58 33.18 -26.85 -15.01
C ARG A 58 33.89 -25.60 -15.56
N GLY A 59 35.02 -25.77 -16.23
CA GLY A 59 35.82 -24.64 -16.74
C GLY A 59 36.65 -23.91 -15.67
N ILE A 60 36.75 -24.46 -14.46
CA ILE A 60 37.59 -23.90 -13.38
C ILE A 60 39.06 -24.21 -13.69
N ALA A 61 39.92 -23.20 -13.62
CA ALA A 61 41.36 -23.30 -13.82
C ALA A 61 42.14 -23.28 -12.48
N ASP A 62 43.38 -23.79 -12.54
CA ASP A 62 44.36 -23.71 -11.46
C ASP A 62 44.64 -22.24 -11.08
N ASP A 63 45.09 -22.02 -9.85
CA ASP A 63 45.57 -20.70 -9.45
C ASP A 63 46.87 -20.35 -10.18
N GLY A 64 46.95 -19.10 -10.66
CA GLY A 64 48.14 -18.58 -11.33
C GLY A 64 49.29 -18.24 -10.37
N GLU A 65 50.39 -17.75 -10.93
CA GLU A 65 51.58 -17.38 -10.17
C GLU A 65 51.36 -16.22 -9.18
N GLU A 66 50.28 -15.45 -9.37
CA GLU A 66 49.89 -14.33 -8.49
C GLU A 66 49.50 -14.79 -7.07
N VAL A 67 49.10 -16.04 -6.90
CA VAL A 67 48.85 -16.63 -5.58
C VAL A 67 50.15 -17.19 -5.03
N ALA A 68 50.47 -16.86 -3.77
CA ALA A 68 51.64 -17.41 -3.08
C ALA A 68 51.63 -18.95 -3.14
N GLU A 69 52.79 -19.55 -3.42
CA GLU A 69 52.93 -20.99 -3.70
C GLU A 69 52.29 -21.87 -2.61
N ALA A 70 52.41 -21.46 -1.33
CA ALA A 70 51.82 -22.16 -0.19
C ALA A 70 50.28 -22.22 -0.18
N ASN A 71 49.62 -21.33 -0.93
CA ASN A 71 48.16 -21.19 -0.99
C ASN A 71 47.56 -21.55 -2.36
N ARG A 72 48.39 -21.89 -3.36
CA ARG A 72 47.92 -22.25 -4.70
C ARG A 72 47.08 -23.52 -4.65
N ARG A 73 45.95 -23.50 -5.35
CA ARG A 73 45.05 -24.64 -5.47
C ARG A 73 44.96 -25.09 -6.91
N THR A 74 44.81 -26.40 -7.07
CA THR A 74 44.51 -26.97 -8.36
C THR A 74 43.04 -26.76 -8.73
N ALA A 75 42.74 -26.80 -10.03
CA ALA A 75 41.40 -26.79 -10.59
C ALA A 75 40.51 -27.86 -9.96
N ALA A 76 41.08 -29.04 -9.68
CA ALA A 76 40.39 -30.13 -9.01
C ALA A 76 40.01 -29.77 -7.56
N GLN A 77 40.95 -29.21 -6.78
CA GLN A 77 40.68 -28.78 -5.40
C GLN A 77 39.63 -27.65 -5.36
N LYS A 78 39.75 -26.66 -6.24
CA LYS A 78 38.76 -25.58 -6.39
C LYS A 78 37.40 -26.14 -6.79
N CYS A 79 37.34 -27.09 -7.71
CA CYS A 79 36.10 -27.74 -8.11
C CYS A 79 35.48 -28.54 -6.96
N THR A 80 36.28 -29.19 -6.10
CA THR A 80 35.77 -29.87 -4.89
C THR A 80 35.15 -28.87 -3.91
N HIS A 81 35.84 -27.77 -3.61
CA HIS A 81 35.28 -26.71 -2.74
C HIS A 81 34.01 -26.10 -3.34
N PHE A 82 34.01 -25.88 -4.65
CA PHE A 82 32.84 -25.38 -5.37
C PHE A 82 31.64 -26.35 -5.31
N ASP A 83 31.87 -27.65 -5.50
CA ASP A 83 30.82 -28.68 -5.37
C ASP A 83 30.28 -28.77 -3.93
N LEU A 84 31.12 -28.54 -2.90
CA LEU A 84 30.69 -28.44 -1.50
C LEU A 84 29.80 -27.21 -1.27
N MET A 85 30.18 -26.05 -1.81
CA MET A 85 29.38 -24.82 -1.73
C MET A 85 27.99 -25.02 -2.35
N LEU A 86 27.92 -25.52 -3.59
CA LEU A 86 26.65 -25.82 -4.25
C LEU A 86 25.86 -26.89 -3.50
N GLY A 87 26.56 -27.85 -2.88
CA GLY A 87 25.97 -28.86 -2.02
C GLY A 87 25.31 -28.27 -0.77
N GLN A 88 25.92 -27.27 -0.14
CA GLN A 88 25.33 -26.55 0.99
C GLN A 88 24.08 -25.78 0.57
N ILE A 89 24.13 -25.06 -0.55
CA ILE A 89 22.94 -24.37 -1.09
C ILE A 89 21.79 -25.36 -1.32
N ALA A 90 22.08 -26.51 -1.93
CA ALA A 90 21.09 -27.56 -2.17
C ALA A 90 20.54 -28.19 -0.87
N ASN A 91 21.31 -28.20 0.22
CA ASN A 91 20.83 -28.72 1.51
C ASN A 91 19.84 -27.76 2.17
N TYR A 92 20.06 -26.45 2.03
CA TYR A 92 19.15 -25.42 2.55
C TYR A 92 18.02 -25.07 1.57
N CYS A 93 18.06 -25.57 0.34
CA CYS A 93 17.01 -25.43 -0.66
C CYS A 93 16.49 -26.80 -1.14
N PRO A 94 15.71 -27.53 -0.31
CA PRO A 94 15.21 -28.86 -0.64
C PRO A 94 14.09 -28.85 -1.70
N ILE A 95 13.51 -27.69 -1.98
CA ILE A 95 12.34 -27.53 -2.86
C ILE A 95 12.67 -27.66 -4.36
N ILE A 96 13.93 -27.44 -4.73
CA ILE A 96 14.41 -27.58 -6.11
C ILE A 96 15.30 -28.80 -6.22
N SER A 97 15.24 -29.45 -7.38
CA SER A 97 16.11 -30.58 -7.68
C SER A 97 17.57 -30.22 -7.45
N ARG A 98 18.25 -31.06 -6.66
CA ARG A 98 19.69 -30.94 -6.42
C ARG A 98 20.50 -30.91 -7.71
N ASN A 99 20.05 -31.58 -8.78
CA ASN A 99 20.72 -31.53 -10.08
C ASN A 99 20.60 -30.17 -10.78
N THR A 100 19.51 -29.43 -10.56
CA THR A 100 19.37 -28.07 -11.06
C THR A 100 20.43 -27.16 -10.45
N ILE A 101 20.61 -27.25 -9.13
CA ILE A 101 21.58 -26.44 -8.38
C ILE A 101 23.01 -26.88 -8.66
N ILE A 102 23.28 -28.18 -8.59
CA ILE A 102 24.65 -28.71 -8.71
C ILE A 102 25.07 -28.85 -10.15
N LYS A 103 24.32 -29.52 -11.03
CA LYS A 103 24.82 -29.89 -12.37
C LYS A 103 24.48 -28.87 -13.46
N ASN A 104 23.28 -28.29 -13.40
CA ASN A 104 22.73 -27.52 -14.53
C ASN A 104 22.92 -26.01 -14.42
N SER A 105 23.17 -25.49 -13.22
CA SER A 105 23.46 -24.07 -13.00
C SER A 105 24.77 -23.65 -13.66
N THR A 106 24.86 -22.37 -14.03
CA THR A 106 26.06 -21.76 -14.65
C THR A 106 26.49 -20.47 -13.96
N SER A 107 25.71 -20.00 -12.98
CA SER A 107 26.01 -18.85 -12.13
C SER A 107 25.20 -18.91 -10.84
N ILE A 108 25.61 -18.19 -9.80
CA ILE A 108 24.87 -18.14 -8.54
C ILE A 108 23.49 -17.50 -8.76
N ASN A 109 23.43 -16.50 -9.63
CA ASN A 109 22.18 -15.84 -10.05
C ASN A 109 21.21 -16.81 -10.74
N SER A 110 21.71 -17.73 -11.58
CA SER A 110 20.84 -18.75 -12.20
C SER A 110 20.15 -19.66 -11.17
N ILE A 111 20.80 -19.91 -10.03
CA ILE A 111 20.24 -20.68 -8.92
C ILE A 111 19.13 -19.87 -8.25
N TRP A 112 19.40 -18.61 -7.89
CA TRP A 112 18.41 -17.73 -7.27
C TRP A 112 17.17 -17.53 -8.15
N GLN A 113 17.36 -17.35 -9.46
CA GLN A 113 16.24 -17.25 -10.39
C GLN A 113 15.44 -18.54 -10.50
N SER A 114 16.10 -19.70 -10.46
CA SER A 114 15.40 -20.99 -10.42
C SER A 114 14.51 -21.12 -9.17
N ILE A 115 15.00 -20.66 -8.00
CA ILE A 115 14.23 -20.64 -6.75
C ILE A 115 13.04 -19.68 -6.84
N ARG A 116 13.27 -18.45 -7.32
CA ARG A 116 12.19 -17.48 -7.52
C ARG A 116 11.11 -18.01 -8.46
N LEU A 117 11.50 -18.66 -9.56
CA LEU A 117 10.57 -19.30 -10.51
C LEU A 117 9.71 -20.36 -9.83
N HIS A 118 10.28 -21.21 -8.98
CA HIS A 118 9.53 -22.25 -8.26
C HIS A 118 8.41 -21.68 -7.39
N TYR A 119 8.65 -20.57 -6.69
CA TYR A 119 7.64 -19.92 -5.85
C TYR A 119 6.71 -18.98 -6.63
N GLY A 120 6.97 -18.75 -7.91
CA GLY A 120 6.24 -17.75 -8.69
C GLY A 120 6.57 -16.31 -8.30
N PHE A 121 7.71 -16.05 -7.63
CA PHE A 121 8.23 -14.70 -7.34
C PHE A 121 8.77 -13.99 -8.59
N GLN A 122 8.31 -14.36 -9.78
CA GLN A 122 8.76 -13.68 -10.99
C GLN A 122 8.15 -12.29 -11.00
N SER A 123 8.99 -11.27 -11.09
CA SER A 123 8.57 -9.98 -11.62
C SER A 123 8.01 -10.28 -13.01
N THR A 124 6.70 -10.15 -13.17
CA THR A 124 6.04 -10.24 -14.46
C THR A 124 5.64 -8.82 -14.86
N GLY A 125 5.56 -8.54 -16.17
CA GLY A 125 5.02 -7.25 -16.61
C GLY A 125 3.60 -6.98 -16.09
N GLY A 126 2.86 -8.03 -15.72
CA GLY A 126 1.55 -7.91 -15.07
C GLY A 126 1.62 -7.39 -13.64
N HIS A 127 2.65 -7.75 -12.87
CA HIS A 127 2.84 -7.28 -11.50
C HIS A 127 2.88 -5.75 -11.45
N PHE A 128 3.46 -5.08 -12.45
CA PHE A 128 3.47 -3.62 -12.53
C PHE A 128 2.05 -2.99 -12.51
N LEU A 129 1.02 -3.71 -12.97
CA LEU A 129 -0.37 -3.24 -12.92
C LEU A 129 -0.93 -3.18 -11.50
N ASP A 130 -0.37 -3.97 -10.58
CA ASP A 130 -0.76 -3.96 -9.16
C ASP A 130 -0.37 -2.65 -8.47
N PHE A 131 0.48 -1.82 -9.10
CA PHE A 131 0.76 -0.45 -8.64
C PHE A 131 -0.53 0.38 -8.46
N ASN A 132 -1.52 0.15 -9.33
CA ASN A 132 -2.80 0.86 -9.26
C ASN A 132 -3.63 0.49 -8.02
N SER A 133 -3.32 -0.62 -7.36
CA SER A 133 -3.98 -1.07 -6.14
C SER A 133 -3.34 -0.48 -4.88
N ILE A 134 -2.28 0.32 -5.00
CA ILE A 134 -1.63 0.99 -3.87
C ILE A 134 -2.40 2.28 -3.53
N PHE A 135 -2.98 2.34 -2.34
CA PHE A 135 -3.62 3.53 -1.77
C PHE A 135 -3.20 3.70 -0.30
N LEU A 136 -3.48 4.88 0.28
CA LEU A 136 -3.25 5.16 1.70
C LEU A 136 -4.24 4.34 2.56
N GLU A 137 -3.72 3.45 3.40
CA GLU A 137 -4.54 2.60 4.26
C GLU A 137 -5.05 3.37 5.50
N PRO A 138 -6.17 2.94 6.13
CA PRO A 138 -6.66 3.57 7.35
C PRO A 138 -5.63 3.50 8.48
N ASN A 139 -5.31 4.64 9.08
CA ASN A 139 -4.28 4.81 10.13
C ASN A 139 -2.83 4.56 9.68
N GLU A 140 -2.58 4.47 8.37
CA GLU A 140 -1.23 4.43 7.84
C GLU A 140 -0.62 5.83 7.83
N ARG A 141 0.67 5.92 8.16
CA ARG A 141 1.40 7.19 8.03
C ARG A 141 1.68 7.46 6.55
N PRO A 142 1.58 8.71 6.07
CA PRO A 142 1.94 9.05 4.70
C PRO A 142 3.35 8.58 4.31
N GLU A 143 4.30 8.59 5.25
CA GLU A 143 5.65 8.08 5.01
C GLU A 143 5.68 6.58 4.68
N ASP A 144 4.85 5.76 5.34
CA ASP A 144 4.79 4.32 5.08
C ASP A 144 4.24 4.05 3.66
N LEU A 145 3.26 4.84 3.22
CA LEU A 145 2.78 4.81 1.84
C LEU A 145 3.91 5.14 0.84
N PHE A 146 4.74 6.14 1.13
CA PHE A 146 5.89 6.47 0.28
C PHE A 146 6.86 5.27 0.18
N GLN A 147 7.17 4.62 1.31
CA GLN A 147 8.04 3.45 1.31
C GLN A 147 7.46 2.31 0.47
N ARG A 148 6.15 2.03 0.56
CA ARG A 148 5.49 1.01 -0.28
C ARG A 148 5.54 1.34 -1.77
N LEU A 149 5.34 2.61 -2.14
CA LEU A 149 5.47 3.05 -3.53
C LEU A 149 6.90 2.89 -4.05
N ALA A 150 7.89 3.32 -3.26
CA ALA A 150 9.30 3.21 -3.62
C ALA A 150 9.74 1.75 -3.75
N SER A 151 9.45 0.91 -2.74
CA SER A 151 9.79 -0.51 -2.77
C SER A 151 9.15 -1.23 -3.95
N PHE A 152 7.87 -0.91 -4.25
CA PHE A 152 7.19 -1.50 -5.39
C PHE A 152 7.89 -1.15 -6.71
N ILE A 153 8.29 0.12 -6.90
CA ILE A 153 8.97 0.53 -8.12
C ILE A 153 10.36 -0.13 -8.20
N GLU A 154 11.12 -0.16 -7.11
CA GLU A 154 12.42 -0.83 -7.03
C GLU A 154 12.33 -2.33 -7.38
N ASP A 155 11.28 -3.02 -6.93
CA ASP A 155 11.04 -4.43 -7.23
C ASP A 155 10.67 -4.68 -8.71
N ASN A 156 10.23 -3.64 -9.43
CA ASN A 156 9.86 -3.69 -10.84
C ASN A 156 10.93 -3.10 -11.77
N LEU A 157 12.04 -2.58 -11.25
CA LEU A 157 13.19 -2.19 -12.08
C LEU A 157 13.72 -3.39 -12.86
N LEU A 158 13.97 -3.19 -14.15
CA LEU A 158 14.43 -4.25 -15.02
C LEU A 158 15.85 -4.68 -14.64
N ARG A 159 16.14 -5.97 -14.78
CA ARG A 159 17.46 -6.53 -14.44
C ARG A 159 18.11 -7.15 -15.67
N ALA A 160 19.42 -7.03 -15.77
CA ALA A 160 20.21 -7.77 -16.75
C ALA A 160 20.00 -9.27 -16.55
N GLY A 161 19.56 -9.96 -17.60
CA GLY A 161 19.21 -11.37 -17.54
C GLY A 161 17.92 -11.69 -16.77
N GLY A 162 17.06 -10.69 -16.54
CA GLY A 162 15.67 -10.89 -16.12
C GLY A 162 14.81 -11.47 -17.25
N ASN A 163 13.63 -11.98 -16.90
CA ASN A 163 12.70 -12.58 -17.87
C ASN A 163 11.81 -11.55 -18.59
N ILE A 164 11.88 -10.27 -18.20
CA ILE A 164 11.10 -9.20 -18.80
C ILE A 164 11.95 -8.52 -19.86
N HIS A 165 11.42 -8.45 -21.09
CA HIS A 165 12.02 -7.70 -22.19
C HIS A 165 11.31 -6.36 -22.34
N HIS A 166 12.06 -5.30 -22.57
CA HIS A 166 11.52 -3.99 -22.90
C HIS A 166 11.64 -3.77 -24.42
N HIS A 167 10.51 -3.54 -25.09
CA HIS A 167 10.48 -3.44 -26.56
C HIS A 167 11.10 -4.63 -27.32
N GLY A 168 11.07 -5.83 -26.72
CA GLY A 168 11.67 -7.04 -27.29
C GLY A 168 13.17 -7.19 -27.01
N GLU A 169 13.78 -6.24 -26.32
CA GLU A 169 15.19 -6.23 -25.94
C GLU A 169 15.35 -6.64 -24.48
N VAL A 170 16.41 -7.41 -24.20
CA VAL A 170 16.84 -7.73 -22.84
C VAL A 170 17.70 -6.56 -22.35
N PRO A 171 17.45 -6.02 -21.15
CA PRO A 171 18.33 -5.00 -20.58
C PRO A 171 19.79 -5.45 -20.54
N GLU A 172 20.70 -4.62 -21.03
CA GLU A 172 22.14 -4.89 -20.99
C GLU A 172 22.72 -4.76 -19.57
N ALA A 173 22.11 -3.90 -18.75
CA ALA A 173 22.46 -3.64 -17.36
C ALA A 173 21.22 -3.64 -16.47
N ASP A 174 21.42 -3.78 -15.16
CA ASP A 174 20.36 -3.57 -14.17
C ASP A 174 19.92 -2.10 -14.23
N GLU A 175 18.61 -1.88 -14.30
CA GLU A 175 18.00 -0.55 -14.30
C GLU A 175 18.16 0.07 -12.91
N GLU A 176 18.57 1.33 -12.90
CA GLU A 176 18.67 2.14 -11.69
C GLU A 176 17.47 3.06 -11.57
N LEU A 177 17.07 3.36 -10.33
CA LEU A 177 16.00 4.29 -10.04
C LEU A 177 16.36 5.70 -10.51
N SER A 178 15.84 6.10 -11.67
CA SER A 178 16.17 7.40 -12.25
C SER A 178 15.53 8.59 -11.51
N PRO A 179 16.13 9.79 -11.55
CA PRO A 179 15.54 10.99 -10.93
C PRO A 179 14.12 11.32 -11.44
N SER A 180 13.81 10.98 -12.70
CA SER A 180 12.48 11.15 -13.27
C SER A 180 11.46 10.20 -12.63
N LEU A 181 11.88 8.97 -12.34
CA LEU A 181 11.05 7.95 -11.71
C LEU A 181 10.86 8.27 -10.22
N GLU A 182 11.89 8.75 -9.52
CA GLU A 182 11.77 9.31 -8.16
C GLU A 182 10.74 10.44 -8.11
N ASN A 183 10.79 11.39 -9.05
CA ASN A 183 9.79 12.46 -9.14
C ASN A 183 8.36 11.92 -9.33
N LEU A 184 8.20 10.86 -10.13
CA LEU A 184 6.90 10.25 -10.36
C LEU A 184 6.37 9.53 -9.10
N ILE A 185 7.25 8.88 -8.34
CA ILE A 185 6.93 8.30 -7.03
C ILE A 185 6.40 9.40 -6.10
N VAL A 186 7.13 10.51 -5.95
CA VAL A 186 6.71 11.60 -5.06
C VAL A 186 5.41 12.25 -5.52
N LEU A 187 5.23 12.47 -6.83
CA LEU A 187 3.98 13.00 -7.36
C LEU A 187 2.80 12.05 -7.11
N THR A 188 3.02 10.74 -7.22
CA THR A 188 1.98 9.72 -6.95
C THR A 188 1.65 9.67 -5.47
N TRP A 189 2.66 9.71 -4.61
CA TRP A 189 2.52 9.82 -3.16
C TRP A 189 1.64 11.01 -2.76
N LEU A 190 1.93 12.21 -3.27
CA LEU A 190 1.12 13.40 -2.99
C LEU A 190 -0.33 13.23 -3.44
N ARG A 191 -0.56 12.69 -4.65
CA ARG A 191 -1.91 12.47 -5.20
C ARG A 191 -2.74 11.47 -4.40
N LEU A 192 -2.10 10.43 -3.85
CA LEU A 192 -2.76 9.39 -3.06
C LEU A 192 -3.10 9.85 -1.64
N ILE A 193 -2.34 10.80 -1.08
CA ILE A 193 -2.69 11.44 0.20
C ILE A 193 -3.89 12.37 0.02
N ASN A 194 -3.80 13.33 -0.90
CA ASN A 194 -4.87 14.27 -1.19
C ASN A 194 -4.74 14.81 -2.63
N ARG A 195 -5.87 14.86 -3.35
CA ARG A 195 -5.92 15.24 -4.77
C ARG A 195 -5.42 16.67 -5.05
N ASP A 196 -5.57 17.58 -4.09
CA ASP A 196 -5.19 19.00 -4.24
C ASP A 196 -3.76 19.29 -3.77
N LEU A 197 -3.14 18.36 -3.05
CA LEU A 197 -1.80 18.51 -2.49
C LEU A 197 -0.72 18.83 -3.55
N PRO A 198 -0.70 18.23 -4.75
CA PRO A 198 0.27 18.61 -5.79
C PRO A 198 0.18 20.09 -6.20
N ASN A 199 -1.04 20.65 -6.25
CA ASN A 199 -1.24 22.05 -6.61
C ASN A 199 -0.75 22.97 -5.48
N LEU A 200 -1.03 22.63 -4.23
CA LEU A 200 -0.56 23.39 -3.08
C LEU A 200 0.97 23.34 -2.95
N VAL A 201 1.58 22.16 -3.15
CA VAL A 201 3.05 22.01 -3.17
C VAL A 201 3.67 22.87 -4.26
N LYS A 202 3.08 22.88 -5.47
CA LYS A 202 3.54 23.75 -6.57
C LYS A 202 3.46 25.24 -6.21
N GLN A 203 2.45 25.66 -5.46
CA GLN A 203 2.30 27.03 -5.00
C GLN A 203 3.31 27.38 -3.90
N ARG A 204 3.51 26.50 -2.92
CA ARG A 204 4.36 26.73 -1.75
C ARG A 204 5.85 26.65 -2.07
N TYR A 205 6.26 25.67 -2.88
CA TYR A 205 7.66 25.38 -3.20
C TYR A 205 8.06 25.79 -4.63
N GLY A 206 7.26 26.66 -5.27
CA GLY A 206 7.44 27.02 -6.67
C GLY A 206 8.79 27.69 -6.99
N THR A 207 9.43 28.32 -6.01
CA THR A 207 10.78 28.89 -6.14
C THR A 207 11.88 27.83 -6.14
N GLU A 208 11.79 26.87 -5.23
CA GLU A 208 12.73 25.78 -5.03
C GLU A 208 12.68 24.80 -6.21
N LEU A 209 11.46 24.50 -6.69
CA LEU A 209 11.20 23.65 -7.85
C LEU A 209 11.81 24.17 -9.17
N ARG A 210 12.33 25.41 -9.20
CA ARG A 210 13.10 25.92 -10.35
C ARG A 210 14.50 25.31 -10.44
N SER A 211 15.03 24.83 -9.32
CA SER A 211 16.44 24.38 -9.20
C SER A 211 16.60 23.01 -8.53
N LYS A 212 15.55 22.50 -7.87
CA LYS A 212 15.50 21.19 -7.23
C LYS A 212 14.40 20.35 -7.86
N THR A 213 14.58 19.03 -7.84
CA THR A 213 13.53 18.09 -8.24
C THR A 213 12.47 17.98 -7.15
N LEU A 214 11.27 17.49 -7.50
CA LEU A 214 10.22 17.23 -6.52
C LEU A 214 10.68 16.17 -5.50
N ALA A 215 11.41 15.15 -5.97
CA ALA A 215 12.02 14.14 -5.13
C ALA A 215 12.98 14.74 -4.09
N SER A 216 13.84 15.69 -4.49
CA SER A 216 14.75 16.37 -3.57
C SER A 216 14.05 17.22 -2.51
N LEU A 217 12.80 17.64 -2.75
CA LEU A 217 11.98 18.43 -1.81
C LEU A 217 11.08 17.57 -0.93
N LYS A 218 11.05 16.25 -1.14
CA LYS A 218 10.22 15.33 -0.37
C LYS A 218 10.45 15.44 1.14
N PRO A 219 11.70 15.55 1.66
CA PRO A 219 11.92 15.70 3.10
C PRO A 219 11.24 16.95 3.69
N GLU A 220 11.39 18.10 3.02
CA GLU A 220 10.77 19.37 3.42
C GLU A 220 9.24 19.30 3.33
N ILE A 221 8.72 18.70 2.26
CA ILE A 221 7.27 18.51 2.08
C ILE A 221 6.69 17.57 3.14
N SER A 222 7.39 16.47 3.46
CA SER A 222 6.97 15.50 4.49
C SER A 222 6.92 16.15 5.87
N GLN A 223 7.90 16.98 6.21
CA GLN A 223 7.90 17.74 7.46
C GLN A 223 6.75 18.74 7.56
N ALA A 224 6.37 19.37 6.44
CA ALA A 224 5.28 20.34 6.38
C ALA A 224 3.89 19.70 6.13
N LEU A 225 3.80 18.37 6.00
CA LEU A 225 2.63 17.71 5.43
C LEU A 225 1.35 17.97 6.21
N ASP A 226 1.38 17.87 7.54
CA ASP A 226 0.21 18.12 8.38
C ASP A 226 -0.31 19.56 8.20
N SER A 227 0.60 20.54 8.17
CA SER A 227 0.25 21.94 7.92
C SER A 227 -0.33 22.16 6.53
N LEU A 228 0.15 21.45 5.51
CA LEU A 228 -0.39 21.52 4.15
C LEU A 228 -1.79 20.91 4.08
N LEU A 229 -2.03 19.82 4.81
CA LEU A 229 -3.35 19.20 4.89
C LEU A 229 -4.34 20.10 5.63
N ASP A 230 -3.95 20.71 6.75
CA ASP A 230 -4.79 21.66 7.49
C ASP A 230 -5.19 22.87 6.63
N GLU A 231 -4.27 23.36 5.80
CA GLU A 231 -4.56 24.44 4.84
C GLU A 231 -5.61 24.02 3.80
N ILE A 232 -5.53 22.80 3.28
CA ILE A 232 -6.52 22.26 2.32
C ILE A 232 -7.90 22.11 2.98
N HIS A 233 -7.96 21.57 4.20
CA HIS A 233 -9.21 21.46 4.95
C HIS A 233 -9.81 22.84 5.22
N SER A 234 -9.01 23.78 5.71
CA SER A 234 -9.44 25.16 5.99
C SER A 234 -9.96 25.88 4.74
N ALA A 235 -9.29 25.71 3.59
CA ALA A 235 -9.73 26.28 2.32
C ALA A 235 -11.07 25.67 1.85
N THR A 236 -11.25 24.38 2.07
CA THR A 236 -12.49 23.66 1.74
C THR A 236 -13.65 24.13 2.61
N ASP A 237 -13.45 24.22 3.92
CA ASP A 237 -14.46 24.68 4.88
C ASP A 237 -14.88 26.13 4.61
N ALA A 238 -13.93 27.00 4.31
CA ALA A 238 -14.21 28.39 3.92
C ALA A 238 -15.03 28.47 2.62
N ASN A 239 -14.80 27.55 1.67
CA ASN A 239 -15.58 27.50 0.43
C ASN A 239 -17.01 26.97 0.68
N VAL A 240 -17.18 25.97 1.54
CA VAL A 240 -18.50 25.46 1.94
C VAL A 240 -19.31 26.55 2.63
N LEU A 241 -18.72 27.25 3.61
CA LEU A 241 -19.37 28.36 4.32
C LEU A 241 -19.78 29.48 3.36
N ARG A 242 -18.92 29.86 2.40
CA ARG A 242 -19.26 30.87 1.39
C ARG A 242 -20.36 30.42 0.43
N ALA A 243 -20.40 29.14 0.06
CA ALA A 243 -21.46 28.58 -0.77
C ALA A 243 -22.81 28.62 -0.05
N SER A 244 -22.85 28.23 1.23
CA SER A 244 -24.06 28.31 2.06
C SER A 244 -24.56 29.76 2.26
N ILE A 245 -23.65 30.73 2.40
CA ILE A 245 -24.03 32.16 2.51
C ILE A 245 -24.60 32.69 1.17
N LYS A 246 -24.05 32.28 0.02
CA LYS A 246 -24.59 32.67 -1.28
C LYS A 246 -26.01 32.15 -1.50
N ASP A 247 -26.29 30.91 -1.11
CA ASP A 247 -27.65 30.35 -1.21
C ASP A 247 -28.65 31.10 -0.30
N GLN A 248 -28.23 31.54 0.89
CA GLN A 248 -29.07 32.37 1.77
C GLN A 248 -29.32 33.79 1.24
N HIS A 249 -28.36 34.36 0.49
CA HIS A 249 -28.52 35.68 -0.12
C HIS A 249 -29.40 35.68 -1.38
N PHE A 250 -29.46 34.57 -2.13
CA PHE A 250 -30.40 34.45 -3.26
C PHE A 250 -31.86 34.31 -2.82
N ASP A 251 -32.15 33.82 -1.62
CA ASP A 251 -33.52 33.73 -1.09
C ASP A 251 -34.04 35.05 -0.47
N ARG A 252 -33.17 36.01 -0.14
CA ARG A 252 -33.59 37.27 0.53
C ARG A 252 -33.83 38.47 -0.40
N SER A 253 -33.45 38.40 -1.67
CA SER A 253 -33.59 39.56 -2.60
C SER A 253 -34.65 39.43 -3.70
N ALA A 254 -35.44 38.34 -3.74
CA ALA A 254 -36.53 38.19 -4.71
C ALA A 254 -37.90 38.65 -4.16
N LYS A 255 -38.00 39.89 -3.68
CA LYS A 255 -39.29 40.60 -3.53
C LYS A 255 -39.23 41.94 -4.25
N LYS A 256 -39.32 41.90 -5.59
CA LYS A 256 -40.17 42.79 -6.40
C LYS A 256 -40.02 42.50 -7.88
N THR A 257 -41.18 42.41 -8.53
CA THR A 257 -41.44 42.62 -9.97
C THR A 257 -40.71 41.74 -10.97
N GLY A 258 -41.42 40.73 -11.48
CA GLY A 258 -41.01 40.01 -12.68
C GLY A 258 -41.66 38.64 -12.78
N SER A 259 -42.82 38.57 -13.44
CA SER A 259 -43.46 37.31 -13.82
C SER A 259 -42.52 36.50 -14.71
N ILE A 260 -41.95 35.41 -14.17
CA ILE A 260 -41.46 34.28 -14.95
C ILE A 260 -42.13 33.03 -14.40
N ARG A 261 -42.94 32.40 -15.26
CA ARG A 261 -43.61 31.12 -15.00
C ARG A 261 -42.55 30.02 -14.88
N THR A 262 -42.21 29.64 -13.65
CA THR A 262 -41.64 28.32 -13.35
C THR A 262 -42.77 27.40 -12.89
N GLY A 263 -42.81 26.18 -13.44
CA GLY A 263 -43.95 25.26 -13.38
C GLY A 263 -44.58 25.13 -11.99
N ARG A 264 -45.92 25.26 -11.93
CA ARG A 264 -46.71 24.87 -10.77
C ARG A 264 -46.34 23.44 -10.41
N GLN A 265 -45.62 23.24 -9.31
CA GLN A 265 -45.49 21.95 -8.63
C GLN A 265 -46.92 21.46 -8.34
N ILE A 266 -47.41 20.53 -9.17
CA ILE A 266 -48.73 19.95 -9.01
C ILE A 266 -48.71 19.21 -7.67
N LYS A 267 -49.48 19.70 -6.70
CA LYS A 267 -49.64 19.05 -5.39
C LYS A 267 -50.07 17.61 -5.66
N CYS A 268 -49.25 16.63 -5.30
CA CYS A 268 -49.56 15.22 -5.52
C CYS A 268 -49.18 14.39 -4.29
N CYS A 269 -50.17 13.82 -3.62
CA CYS A 269 -50.00 12.91 -2.50
C CYS A 269 -49.74 11.51 -3.03
N VAL A 270 -48.54 10.99 -2.78
CA VAL A 270 -48.10 9.65 -3.22
C VAL A 270 -48.98 8.51 -2.70
N LEU A 271 -49.46 8.62 -1.45
CA LEU A 271 -50.37 7.62 -0.86
C LEU A 271 -51.72 7.58 -1.60
N CYS A 272 -52.31 8.74 -1.84
CA CYS A 272 -53.58 8.83 -2.55
C CYS A 272 -53.42 8.48 -4.04
N LYS A 273 -52.28 8.78 -4.66
CA LYS A 273 -51.99 8.40 -6.05
C LYS A 273 -51.90 6.88 -6.21
N GLN A 274 -51.20 6.18 -5.31
CA GLN A 274 -51.11 4.71 -5.35
C GLN A 274 -52.45 4.02 -5.07
N ALA A 275 -53.28 4.62 -4.21
CA ALA A 275 -54.62 4.10 -3.89
C ALA A 275 -55.71 4.46 -4.91
N GLY A 276 -55.38 5.14 -6.02
CA GLY A 276 -56.35 5.58 -7.04
C GLY A 276 -57.33 6.67 -6.55
N ARG A 277 -56.97 7.43 -5.51
CA ARG A 277 -57.80 8.46 -4.88
C ARG A 277 -57.42 9.88 -5.35
N PRO A 278 -58.25 10.90 -5.09
CA PRO A 278 -57.92 12.29 -5.40
C PRO A 278 -56.61 12.71 -4.72
N SER A 279 -55.55 12.88 -5.51
CA SER A 279 -54.18 13.07 -5.00
C SER A 279 -53.73 14.54 -4.99
N GLN A 280 -54.61 15.51 -5.27
CA GLN A 280 -54.26 16.94 -5.39
C GLN A 280 -54.06 17.66 -4.03
N HIS A 281 -53.20 17.11 -3.17
CA HIS A 281 -52.84 17.67 -1.87
C HIS A 281 -51.43 17.22 -1.47
N PHE A 282 -50.87 17.79 -0.39
CA PHE A 282 -49.57 17.38 0.13
C PHE A 282 -49.69 16.14 1.02
N LEU A 283 -48.64 15.32 1.08
CA LEU A 283 -48.60 14.15 1.96
C LEU A 283 -48.88 14.53 3.43
N SER A 284 -48.35 15.66 3.88
CA SER A 284 -48.55 16.18 5.23
C SER A 284 -50.01 16.55 5.57
N THR A 285 -50.84 16.81 4.56
CA THR A 285 -52.27 17.12 4.72
C THR A 285 -53.16 15.94 4.33
N CYS A 286 -52.59 14.74 4.14
CA CYS A 286 -53.34 13.56 3.75
C CYS A 286 -54.17 13.04 4.93
N LYS A 287 -55.47 12.86 4.72
CA LYS A 287 -56.39 12.27 5.71
C LYS A 287 -56.02 10.83 6.07
N TYR A 288 -55.39 10.12 5.15
CA TYR A 288 -55.03 8.70 5.29
C TYR A 288 -53.60 8.48 5.80
N LEU A 289 -52.85 9.55 6.08
CA LEU A 289 -51.56 9.45 6.75
C LEU A 289 -51.81 9.26 8.26
N PRO A 290 -51.20 8.26 8.92
CA PRO A 290 -51.27 8.08 10.37
C PRO A 290 -50.82 9.33 11.13
N ASP A 291 -51.40 9.56 12.30
CA ASP A 291 -51.08 10.77 13.08
C ASP A 291 -49.66 10.74 13.66
N GLU A 292 -49.08 9.55 13.90
CA GLU A 292 -47.67 9.36 14.26
C GLU A 292 -46.74 9.92 13.17
N ASP A 293 -47.00 9.58 11.90
CA ASP A 293 -46.22 10.06 10.77
C ASP A 293 -46.39 11.57 10.53
N LYS A 294 -47.60 12.11 10.76
CA LYS A 294 -47.83 13.56 10.71
C LYS A 294 -47.02 14.31 11.77
N GLN A 295 -46.95 13.77 12.99
CA GLN A 295 -46.17 14.33 14.09
C GLN A 295 -44.66 14.20 13.85
N TYR A 296 -44.21 13.10 13.25
CA TYR A 296 -42.81 12.96 12.86
C TYR A 296 -42.42 14.03 11.82
N MET A 297 -43.24 14.22 10.79
CA MET A 297 -42.99 15.22 9.75
C MET A 297 -43.02 16.67 10.28
N SER A 298 -43.79 16.97 11.34
CA SER A 298 -43.77 18.29 11.98
C SER A 298 -42.55 18.49 12.89
N ARG A 299 -42.15 17.46 13.65
CA ARG A 299 -40.97 17.50 14.54
C ARG A 299 -39.65 17.63 13.78
N VAL A 300 -39.50 16.94 12.64
CA VAL A 300 -38.29 17.04 11.79
C VAL A 300 -38.12 18.45 11.21
N ARG A 301 -39.21 19.20 11.00
CA ARG A 301 -39.14 20.60 10.59
C ARG A 301 -38.77 21.55 11.73
N GLN A 302 -39.09 21.18 12.97
CA GLN A 302 -38.75 21.97 14.16
C GLN A 302 -37.28 21.79 14.54
N SER A 303 -36.74 20.56 14.46
CA SER A 303 -35.35 20.24 14.82
C SER A 303 -34.31 20.86 13.88
N TYR A 304 -34.67 21.21 12.64
CA TYR A 304 -33.77 21.86 11.69
C TYR A 304 -33.69 23.39 11.86
N CYS A 305 -34.44 23.99 12.80
CA CYS A 305 -34.51 25.44 13.03
C CYS A 305 -34.00 25.89 14.42
N THR A 306 -33.35 25.02 15.22
CA THR A 306 -32.94 25.36 16.61
C THR A 306 -31.47 25.04 16.90
N GLU A 307 -30.57 25.32 15.96
CA GLU A 307 -29.12 25.33 16.24
C GLU A 307 -28.43 26.54 15.57
N VAL A 308 -28.95 27.76 15.82
CA VAL A 308 -28.15 29.00 15.80
C VAL A 308 -28.79 29.98 16.78
N GLY A 309 -28.14 30.19 17.92
CA GLY A 309 -28.56 31.15 18.94
C GLY A 309 -27.59 31.16 20.10
N ASP A 310 -26.62 32.06 20.02
CA ASP A 310 -25.57 32.30 21.00
C ASP A 310 -26.07 33.21 22.15
N SER A 311 -25.39 33.07 23.30
CA SER A 311 -25.15 34.09 24.35
C SER A 311 -26.16 34.38 25.49
N GLU A 312 -25.74 33.94 26.69
CA GLU A 312 -25.43 34.73 27.91
C GLU A 312 -26.43 34.97 29.07
N SER A 313 -25.81 34.99 30.28
CA SER A 313 -26.26 35.37 31.65
C SER A 313 -27.18 34.41 32.44
N GLU A 314 -27.14 34.29 33.77
CA GLU A 314 -26.15 34.38 34.87
C GLU A 314 -26.87 33.78 36.11
N ASP A 315 -26.09 33.30 37.08
CA ASP A 315 -26.38 33.16 38.52
C ASP A 315 -27.41 32.14 39.11
N ASN A 316 -26.82 31.10 39.73
CA ASN A 316 -26.83 30.78 41.18
C ASN A 316 -28.15 30.39 41.91
N VAL A 317 -28.18 29.19 42.54
CA VAL A 317 -28.25 28.93 44.01
C VAL A 317 -28.58 27.44 44.27
N ASP A 318 -27.94 26.92 45.33
CA ASP A 318 -27.71 25.57 45.85
C ASP A 318 -28.89 24.64 46.25
N ASN A 319 -28.49 23.39 46.54
CA ASN A 319 -28.99 22.40 47.52
C ASN A 319 -29.98 21.33 46.95
N GLU A 320 -29.85 20.00 47.14
CA GLU A 320 -29.33 19.18 48.24
C GLU A 320 -28.75 17.83 47.77
N GLN A 321 -27.90 17.26 48.63
CA GLN A 321 -27.31 15.91 48.61
C GLN A 321 -28.33 14.78 48.77
N VAL A 322 -28.14 13.64 48.08
CA VAL A 322 -28.19 12.29 48.69
C VAL A 322 -27.24 11.35 47.95
N SER A 323 -26.45 10.61 48.73
CA SER A 323 -25.38 9.71 48.31
C SER A 323 -25.70 8.24 48.59
N PHE A 324 -25.15 7.36 47.74
CA PHE A 324 -24.83 5.92 47.92
C PHE A 324 -25.97 4.89 48.06
N LEU A 325 -26.00 3.90 47.15
CA LEU A 325 -25.51 2.53 47.41
C LEU A 325 -25.44 1.70 46.11
N ASN A 326 -24.28 1.08 45.89
CA ASN A 326 -24.03 -0.01 44.95
C ASN A 326 -24.75 -1.28 45.43
N ASP A 327 -25.29 -2.09 44.52
CA ASP A 327 -25.07 -3.54 44.58
C ASP A 327 -25.26 -4.24 43.21
N ASN A 328 -24.30 -5.12 42.94
CA ASN A 328 -24.13 -5.98 41.78
C ASN A 328 -25.14 -7.13 41.74
N ILE A 329 -25.79 -7.40 40.60
CA ILE A 329 -26.19 -8.77 40.19
C ILE A 329 -26.06 -8.91 38.66
N GLY A 330 -25.21 -9.84 38.21
CA GLY A 330 -25.04 -10.25 36.81
C GLY A 330 -26.02 -11.36 36.34
N PRO A 331 -25.69 -12.13 35.29
CA PRO A 331 -26.22 -11.91 33.94
C PRO A 331 -27.20 -13.00 33.47
N SER A 332 -28.02 -12.72 32.44
CA SER A 332 -28.84 -13.74 31.76
C SER A 332 -29.10 -13.46 30.28
N LYS A 333 -28.42 -14.26 29.44
CA LYS A 333 -28.81 -14.90 28.17
C LYS A 333 -30.02 -14.32 27.39
N LEU A 334 -29.77 -13.91 26.15
CA LEU A 334 -30.76 -14.00 25.06
C LEU A 334 -30.12 -14.56 23.78
N ARG A 335 -30.81 -15.57 23.24
CA ARG A 335 -30.47 -16.40 22.08
C ARG A 335 -30.50 -15.60 20.78
N VAL A 336 -29.53 -15.84 19.91
CA VAL A 336 -29.63 -15.54 18.47
C VAL A 336 -29.86 -16.86 17.73
N VAL A 337 -30.98 -16.97 17.02
CA VAL A 337 -31.30 -18.10 16.14
C VAL A 337 -30.90 -17.70 14.72
N SER A 338 -29.92 -18.40 14.16
CA SER A 338 -29.48 -18.31 12.77
C SER A 338 -30.23 -19.34 11.91
N ALA A 339 -30.90 -18.88 10.85
CA ALA A 339 -31.57 -19.72 9.86
C ALA A 339 -30.67 -19.92 8.64
N LEU A 340 -30.20 -21.16 8.45
CA LEU A 340 -29.54 -21.66 7.24
C LEU A 340 -30.61 -22.10 6.22
N ARG A 341 -30.62 -21.50 5.03
CA ARG A 341 -31.29 -22.05 3.85
C ARG A 341 -30.36 -23.05 3.16
N ARG A 342 -30.76 -24.32 3.09
CA ARG A 342 -30.32 -25.26 2.05
C ARG A 342 -31.42 -25.35 0.99
N VAL A 343 -31.04 -25.24 -0.27
CA VAL A 343 -31.86 -25.56 -1.45
C VAL A 343 -31.25 -26.80 -2.08
N SER A 344 -32.04 -27.87 -2.20
CA SER A 344 -31.83 -28.95 -3.15
C SER A 344 -33.16 -29.65 -3.37
N THR A 345 -33.69 -29.52 -4.58
CA THR A 345 -34.52 -30.50 -5.28
C THR A 345 -34.13 -30.44 -6.74
#